data_AF-A0A2H0R973-F1
#
_entry.id   AF-A0A2H0R973-F1
#
_cell.length_a   1.000
_cell.length_b   1.000
_cell.length_c   1.000
_cell.angle_alpha   90.00
_cell.angle_beta   90.00
_cell.angle_gamma   90.00
#
_symmetry.space_group_name_H-M   'P 1'
#
loop_
_entity.id
_entity.type
_entity.pdbx_description
1 polymer ?
#
loop_
_entity_poly.entity_id
_entity_poly.type
_entity_poly.pdbx_seq_one_letter_code
_entity_poly.pdbx_strand_id
1 'polypeptide(L)'
;MQLKNKEYLLSSVLFVGILVAFYSVYQDFVRFYGFEGTLFKIKDCIVPNPVITPCFWGAWAFLISLIWSLKNIKIKETEKRLKQTKYLLWFLMGGTMFAWTNFSLELIKFINAGGGEIVGCSGALVTNPFLTPCFYGSALFLTAMIVAFILKSKVKSQD
;
A
#
# COMPACT_ATOMS: atom_id res chain seq x y z
N MET A 1 -17.54 6.90 -22.38
CA MET A 1 -17.79 7.59 -21.10
C MET A 1 -17.61 6.66 -19.89
N GLN A 2 -18.19 5.45 -19.90
CA GLN A 2 -18.14 4.48 -18.80
C GLN A 2 -16.73 4.05 -18.32
N LEU A 3 -15.72 4.03 -19.20
CA LEU A 3 -14.37 3.59 -18.84
C LEU A 3 -13.55 4.63 -18.07
N LYS A 4 -13.71 5.92 -18.40
CA LYS A 4 -13.03 7.02 -17.69
C LYS A 4 -13.50 7.12 -16.25
N ASN A 5 -14.81 6.97 -15.98
CA ASN A 5 -15.35 7.03 -14.62
C ASN A 5 -14.75 5.96 -13.70
N LYS A 6 -14.47 4.77 -14.22
CA LYS A 6 -13.84 3.68 -13.46
C LYS A 6 -12.35 3.92 -13.19
N GLU A 7 -11.64 4.58 -14.11
CA GLU A 7 -10.26 4.98 -13.86
C GLU A 7 -10.17 6.09 -12.81
N TYR A 8 -11.13 7.02 -12.80
CA TYR A 8 -11.26 7.99 -11.72
C TYR A 8 -11.57 7.31 -10.38
N LEU A 9 -12.41 6.28 -10.37
CA LEU A 9 -12.64 5.47 -9.17
C LEU A 9 -11.34 4.81 -8.68
N LEU A 10 -10.58 4.16 -9.59
CA LEU A 10 -9.28 3.57 -9.25
C LEU A 10 -8.30 4.61 -8.70
N SER A 11 -8.21 5.77 -9.35
CA SER A 11 -7.35 6.88 -8.90
C SER A 11 -7.78 7.41 -7.54
N SER A 12 -9.09 7.48 -7.25
CA SER A 12 -9.61 7.90 -5.95
C SER A 12 -9.24 6.91 -4.84
N VAL A 13 -9.39 5.60 -5.08
CA VAL A 13 -8.98 4.56 -4.13
C VAL A 13 -7.47 4.63 -3.87
N LEU A 14 -6.67 4.78 -4.92
CA LEU A 14 -5.21 4.92 -4.79
C LEU A 14 -4.80 6.20 -4.05
N PHE A 15 -5.52 7.30 -4.25
CA PHE A 15 -5.28 8.56 -3.54
C PHE A 15 -5.56 8.42 -2.04
N VAL A 16 -6.66 7.77 -1.66
CA VAL A 16 -6.94 7.44 -0.25
C VAL A 16 -5.84 6.54 0.32
N GLY A 17 -5.37 5.56 -0.46
CA GLY A 17 -4.21 4.72 -0.14
C GLY A 17 -2.95 5.52 0.20
N ILE A 18 -2.62 6.52 -0.62
CA ILE A 18 -1.49 7.42 -0.37
C ILE A 18 -1.67 8.18 0.95
N LEU A 19 -2.82 8.78 1.19
CA LEU A 19 -3.05 9.55 2.42
C LEU A 19 -2.84 8.69 3.67
N VAL A 20 -3.42 7.48 3.69
CA VAL A 20 -3.29 6.55 4.82
C VAL A 20 -1.84 6.07 4.98
N ALA A 21 -1.17 5.72 3.88
CA ALA A 21 0.19 5.20 3.93
C ALA A 21 1.20 6.27 4.36
N PHE A 22 1.14 7.47 3.78
CA PHE A 22 2.03 8.57 4.15
C PHE A 22 1.75 9.10 5.55
N TYR A 23 0.49 9.11 6.00
CA TYR A 23 0.17 9.43 7.39
C TYR A 23 0.81 8.44 8.36
N SER A 24 0.74 7.14 8.05
CA SER A 24 1.36 6.10 8.88
C SER A 24 2.88 6.23 8.92
N VAL A 25 3.51 6.43 7.75
CA VAL A 25 4.96 6.68 7.65
C VAL A 25 5.36 7.92 8.45
N TYR A 26 4.58 9.00 8.39
CA TYR A 26 4.82 10.21 9.16
C TYR A 26 4.79 9.94 10.67
N GLN A 27 3.80 9.18 11.16
CA GLN A 27 3.72 8.79 12.57
C GLN A 27 4.94 7.95 12.99
N ASP A 28 5.43 7.07 12.12
CA ASP A 28 6.64 6.27 12.37
C ASP A 28 7.89 7.14 12.48
N PHE A 29 8.03 8.16 11.61
CA PHE A 29 9.12 9.14 11.69
C PHE A 29 9.05 9.98 12.96
N VAL A 30 7.86 10.44 13.37
CA VAL A 30 7.68 11.21 14.61
C VAL A 30 8.09 10.37 15.83
N ARG A 31 7.68 9.09 15.87
CA ARG A 31 8.07 8.17 16.95
C ARG A 31 9.57 7.93 16.97
N PHE A 32 10.16 7.59 15.82
CA PHE A 32 11.59 7.35 15.71
C PHE A 32 12.41 8.56 16.16
N TYR A 33 12.03 9.76 15.72
CA TYR A 33 12.67 11.00 16.14
C TYR A 33 12.53 11.26 17.66
N GLY A 34 11.38 10.91 18.25
CA GLY A 34 11.15 11.02 19.69
C GLY A 34 12.04 10.13 20.56
N PHE A 35 12.45 8.95 20.06
CA PHE A 35 13.34 8.04 20.79
C PHE A 35 14.83 8.26 20.51
N GLU A 36 15.21 8.48 19.24
CA GLU A 36 16.62 8.49 18.81
C GLU A 36 17.18 9.91 18.56
N GLY A 37 16.33 10.95 18.51
CA GLY A 37 16.72 12.35 18.31
C GLY A 37 17.38 12.68 16.97
N THR A 38 17.49 11.70 16.07
CA THR A 38 18.17 11.80 14.76
C THR A 38 17.38 11.05 13.70
N LEU A 39 17.48 11.48 12.43
CA LEU A 39 16.74 10.86 11.31
C LEU A 39 17.56 9.79 10.56
N PHE A 40 18.89 9.82 10.66
CA PHE A 40 19.81 9.03 9.83
C PHE A 40 20.54 7.92 10.58
N LYS A 41 20.10 7.58 11.80
CA LYS A 41 20.64 6.44 12.53
C LYS A 41 20.03 5.15 11.98
N ILE A 42 20.87 4.22 11.53
CA ILE A 42 20.44 2.98 10.84
C ILE A 42 20.87 1.73 11.64
N LYS A 43 21.81 1.85 12.59
CA LYS A 43 22.34 0.76 13.41
C LYS A 43 22.16 1.07 14.91
N ASP A 44 22.04 0.03 15.74
CA ASP A 44 21.88 0.10 17.20
C ASP A 44 20.72 1.02 17.65
N CYS A 45 19.53 0.79 17.08
CA CYS A 45 18.31 1.53 17.41
C CYS A 45 17.33 0.65 18.18
N ILE A 46 16.67 1.22 19.19
CA ILE A 46 15.62 0.54 19.96
C ILE A 46 14.35 0.36 19.09
N VAL A 47 14.10 1.33 18.21
CA VAL A 47 13.01 1.33 17.22
C VAL A 47 13.62 1.27 15.82
N PRO A 48 13.12 0.40 14.91
CA PRO A 48 13.66 0.32 13.56
C PRO A 48 13.46 1.63 12.78
N ASN A 49 14.46 2.02 11.98
CA ASN A 49 14.36 3.22 11.15
C ASN A 49 13.18 3.09 10.15
N PRO A 50 12.27 4.07 10.06
CA PRO A 50 11.10 4.02 9.18
C PRO A 50 11.45 3.71 7.71
N VAL A 51 12.62 4.11 7.22
CA VAL A 51 13.04 3.90 5.82
C VAL A 51 13.24 2.42 5.46
N ILE A 52 13.58 1.57 6.44
CA ILE A 52 13.74 0.13 6.24
C ILE A 52 12.44 -0.66 6.52
N THR A 53 11.38 0.01 6.96
CA THR A 53 10.11 -0.65 7.26
C THR A 53 9.32 -0.96 5.98
N PRO A 54 8.53 -2.05 5.95
CA PRO A 54 7.70 -2.39 4.80
C PRO A 54 6.63 -1.31 4.51
N CYS A 55 6.19 -0.55 5.53
CA CYS A 55 5.21 0.52 5.38
C CYS A 55 5.72 1.66 4.48
N PHE A 56 6.99 2.04 4.62
CA PHE A 56 7.61 3.05 3.77
C PHE A 56 7.60 2.66 2.29
N TRP A 57 8.02 1.43 1.98
CA TRP A 57 8.00 0.92 0.60
C TRP A 57 6.57 0.75 0.05
N GLY A 58 5.61 0.39 0.91
CA GLY A 58 4.19 0.38 0.57
C GLY A 58 3.66 1.75 0.16
N ALA A 59 4.03 2.82 0.87
CA ALA A 59 3.64 4.18 0.55
C ALA A 59 4.15 4.63 -0.83
N TRP A 60 5.40 4.31 -1.16
CA TRP A 60 5.96 4.54 -2.48
C TRP A 60 5.26 3.74 -3.58
N ALA A 61 4.90 2.49 -3.31
CA ALA A 61 4.15 1.67 -4.25
C ALA A 61 2.75 2.25 -4.54
N PHE A 62 2.05 2.81 -3.54
CA PHE A 62 0.79 3.54 -3.76
C PHE A 62 0.99 4.78 -4.63
N LEU A 63 2.04 5.57 -4.37
CA LEU A 63 2.37 6.76 -5.14
C LEU A 63 2.64 6.44 -6.62
N ILE A 64 3.48 5.43 -6.88
CA ILE A 64 3.79 4.95 -8.23
C ILE A 64 2.51 4.49 -8.93
N SER A 65 1.66 3.73 -8.23
CA SER A 65 0.38 3.25 -8.77
C SER A 65 -0.56 4.38 -9.16
N LEU A 66 -0.67 5.43 -8.32
CA LEU A 66 -1.51 6.59 -8.63
C LEU A 66 -1.00 7.34 -9.85
N ILE A 67 0.30 7.66 -9.89
CA ILE A 67 0.91 8.35 -11.03
C ILE A 67 0.68 7.57 -12.32
N TRP A 68 0.83 6.24 -12.26
CA TRP A 68 0.59 5.38 -13.41
C TRP A 68 -0.89 5.37 -13.82
N SER A 69 -1.81 5.30 -12.85
CA SER A 69 -3.25 5.38 -13.11
C SER A 69 -3.64 6.70 -13.79
N LEU A 70 -3.12 7.83 -13.31
CA LEU A 70 -3.35 9.15 -13.92
C LEU A 70 -2.77 9.26 -15.33
N LYS A 71 -1.62 8.64 -15.59
CA LYS A 71 -1.03 8.57 -16.94
C LYS A 71 -1.93 7.78 -17.90
N ASN A 72 -2.56 6.69 -17.44
CA ASN A 72 -3.44 5.86 -18.27
C ASN A 72 -4.68 6.65 -18.77
N ILE A 73 -5.20 7.58 -17.97
CA ILE A 73 -6.36 8.43 -18.34
C ILE A 73 -6.03 9.32 -19.56
N LYS A 74 -4.76 9.71 -19.74
CA LYS A 74 -4.31 10.58 -20.84
C LYS A 74 -4.09 9.83 -22.15
N ILE A 75 -4.03 8.50 -22.12
CA ILE A 75 -3.79 7.68 -23.32
C ILE A 75 -5.08 7.60 -24.14
N LYS A 76 -5.03 8.08 -25.39
CA LYS A 76 -6.17 8.04 -26.33
C LYS A 76 -6.33 6.68 -27.01
N GLU A 77 -5.23 5.96 -27.22
CA GLU A 77 -5.19 4.68 -27.92
C GLU A 77 -5.60 3.51 -27.01
N THR A 78 -6.62 2.76 -27.41
CA THR A 78 -7.24 1.70 -26.58
C THR A 78 -6.29 0.53 -26.32
N GLU A 79 -5.59 0.04 -27.35
CA GLU A 79 -4.59 -1.05 -27.26
C GLU A 79 -3.49 -0.73 -26.24
N LYS A 80 -2.89 0.46 -26.38
CA LYS A 80 -1.84 0.92 -25.46
C LYS A 80 -2.36 1.09 -24.03
N ARG A 81 -3.58 1.58 -23.87
CA ARG A 81 -4.24 1.75 -22.57
C ARG A 81 -4.53 0.41 -21.88
N LEU A 82 -4.98 -0.59 -22.62
CA LEU A 82 -5.16 -1.97 -22.15
C LEU A 82 -3.85 -2.58 -21.65
N LYS A 83 -2.79 -2.45 -22.44
CA LYS A 83 -1.46 -2.97 -22.10
C LYS A 83 -0.93 -2.33 -20.82
N GLN A 84 -1.04 -1.01 -20.68
CA GLN A 84 -0.63 -0.30 -19.46
C GLN A 84 -1.49 -0.66 -18.25
N THR A 85 -2.79 -0.85 -18.43
CA THR A 85 -3.69 -1.31 -17.35
C THR A 85 -3.33 -2.72 -16.89
N LYS A 86 -2.92 -3.61 -17.81
CA LYS A 86 -2.43 -4.95 -17.48
C LYS A 86 -1.14 -4.89 -16.65
N TYR A 87 -0.19 -4.01 -16.99
CA TYR A 87 1.02 -3.83 -16.20
C TYR A 87 0.73 -3.24 -14.82
N LEU A 88 -0.16 -2.24 -14.74
CA LEU A 88 -0.63 -1.69 -13.47
C LEU A 88 -1.27 -2.77 -12.60
N LEU A 89 -2.10 -3.66 -13.18
CA LEU A 89 -2.69 -4.79 -12.46
C LEU A 89 -1.63 -5.74 -11.91
N TRP A 90 -0.61 -6.09 -12.71
CA TRP A 90 0.51 -6.91 -12.24
C TRP A 90 1.28 -6.27 -11.09
N PHE A 91 1.50 -4.95 -11.18
CA PHE A 91 2.13 -4.18 -10.12
C PHE A 91 1.27 -4.20 -8.84
N LEU A 92 -0.04 -3.97 -8.96
CA LEU A 92 -0.98 -4.03 -7.84
C LEU A 92 -1.08 -5.42 -7.22
N MET A 93 -1.01 -6.49 -8.02
CA MET A 93 -0.93 -7.86 -7.51
C MET A 93 0.33 -8.08 -6.67
N GLY A 94 1.49 -7.64 -7.18
CA GLY A 94 2.74 -7.69 -6.42
C GLY A 94 2.68 -6.90 -5.11
N GLY A 95 2.15 -5.68 -5.15
CA GLY A 95 1.94 -4.85 -3.95
C GLY A 95 0.98 -5.48 -2.94
N THR A 96 -0.10 -6.10 -3.43
CA THR A 96 -1.06 -6.82 -2.59
C THR A 96 -0.42 -8.02 -1.90
N MET A 97 0.33 -8.86 -2.65
CA MET A 97 1.06 -9.99 -2.07
C MET A 97 2.08 -9.54 -1.03
N PHE A 98 2.83 -8.48 -1.34
CA PHE A 98 3.80 -7.90 -0.40
C PHE A 98 3.13 -7.41 0.89
N ALA A 99 2.05 -6.62 0.77
CA ALA A 99 1.33 -6.09 1.94
C ALA A 99 0.71 -7.21 2.80
N TRP A 100 0.04 -8.19 2.17
CA TRP A 100 -0.55 -9.32 2.87
C TRP A 100 0.47 -10.25 3.51
N THR A 101 1.66 -10.41 2.91
CA THR A 101 2.74 -11.19 3.51
C THR A 101 3.24 -10.53 4.79
N ASN A 102 3.51 -9.22 4.75
CA ASN A 102 3.97 -8.49 5.93
C ASN A 102 2.91 -8.47 7.04
N PHE A 103 1.64 -8.24 6.68
CA PHE A 103 0.53 -8.33 7.63
C PHE A 103 0.40 -9.74 8.24
N SER A 104 0.49 -10.79 7.43
CA SER A 104 0.41 -12.18 7.93
C SER A 104 1.55 -12.51 8.88
N LEU A 105 2.77 -12.04 8.60
CA LEU A 105 3.92 -12.21 9.50
C LEU A 105 3.70 -11.50 10.84
N GLU A 106 3.14 -10.30 10.83
CA GLU A 106 2.76 -9.56 12.03
C GLU A 106 1.65 -10.28 12.81
N LEU A 107 0.64 -10.80 12.12
CA LEU A 107 -0.45 -11.58 12.72
C LEU A 107 0.05 -12.87 13.38
N ILE A 108 0.94 -13.61 12.71
CA ILE A 108 1.55 -14.83 13.27
C ILE A 108 2.35 -14.51 14.54
N LYS A 109 3.14 -13.42 14.53
CA LYS A 109 3.86 -12.97 15.73
C LYS A 109 2.90 -12.64 16.87
N PHE A 110 1.79 -11.97 16.57
CA PHE A 110 0.79 -11.59 17.57
C PHE A 110 0.12 -12.81 18.19
N ILE A 111 -0.26 -13.80 17.36
CA ILE A 111 -0.85 -15.06 17.82
C ILE A 111 0.15 -15.85 18.68
N ASN A 112 1.40 -15.95 18.24
CA ASN A 112 2.46 -16.67 18.98
C ASN A 112 2.84 -15.98 20.30
N ALA A 113 2.63 -14.67 20.43
CA ALA A 113 2.82 -13.94 21.68
C ALA A 113 1.70 -14.16 22.71
N GLY A 114 0.69 -14.97 22.39
CA GLY A 114 -0.34 -15.39 23.35
C GLY A 114 -1.21 -14.25 23.89
N GLY A 115 -1.34 -13.14 23.14
CA GLY A 115 -2.07 -11.94 23.58
C GLY A 115 -1.21 -10.89 24.27
N GLY A 116 0.12 -11.08 24.34
CA GLY A 116 1.07 -10.04 24.75
C GLY A 116 1.24 -8.94 23.70
N GLU A 117 1.63 -7.74 24.14
CA GLU A 117 1.93 -6.62 23.23
C GLU A 117 3.19 -6.94 22.40
N ILE A 118 3.07 -6.90 21.07
CA ILE A 118 4.22 -7.04 20.16
C ILE A 118 4.57 -5.72 19.51
N VAL A 119 5.85 -5.55 19.17
CA VAL A 119 6.29 -4.45 18.30
C VAL A 119 5.93 -4.79 16.86
N GLY A 120 5.01 -4.02 16.28
CA GLY A 120 4.53 -4.17 14.91
C GLY A 120 5.51 -3.67 13.86
N CYS A 121 5.14 -3.80 12.59
CA CYS A 121 5.97 -3.39 11.44
C CYS A 121 6.26 -1.88 11.36
N SER A 122 5.55 -1.07 12.15
CA SER A 122 5.69 0.38 12.28
C SER A 122 6.44 0.78 13.58
N GLY A 123 7.00 -0.19 14.32
CA GLY A 123 7.67 0.05 15.60
C GLY A 123 6.71 0.40 16.74
N ALA A 124 5.39 0.30 16.50
CA ALA A 124 4.33 0.56 17.46
C ALA A 124 3.92 -0.72 18.21
N LEU A 125 3.43 -0.58 19.44
CA LEU A 125 2.79 -1.69 20.14
C LEU A 125 1.47 -2.05 19.44
N VAL A 126 1.33 -3.32 19.09
CA VAL A 126 0.12 -3.87 18.46
C VAL A 126 -0.74 -4.49 19.55
N THR A 127 -1.85 -3.81 19.86
CA THR A 127 -2.90 -4.33 20.76
C THR A 127 -4.00 -5.05 19.99
N ASN A 128 -4.20 -4.70 18.71
CA ASN A 128 -5.14 -5.36 17.81
C ASN A 128 -4.56 -5.40 16.38
N PRO A 129 -4.37 -6.59 15.78
CA PRO A 129 -3.79 -6.73 14.44
C PRO A 129 -4.65 -6.11 13.33
N PHE A 130 -5.96 -5.99 13.50
CA PHE A 130 -6.86 -5.41 12.48
C PHE A 130 -6.91 -3.89 12.49
N LEU A 131 -6.32 -3.24 13.50
CA LEU A 131 -6.23 -1.78 13.59
C LEU A 131 -4.85 -1.25 13.23
N THR A 132 -4.00 -2.10 12.63
CA THR A 132 -2.63 -1.71 12.27
C THR A 132 -2.56 -1.01 10.91
N PRO A 133 -1.58 -0.10 10.71
CA PRO A 133 -1.28 0.48 9.41
C PRO A 133 -1.07 -0.56 8.30
N CYS A 134 -0.49 -1.72 8.63
CA CYS A 134 -0.29 -2.83 7.71
C CYS A 134 -1.60 -3.41 7.17
N PHE A 135 -2.60 -3.58 8.04
CA PHE A 135 -3.91 -4.09 7.64
C PHE A 135 -4.64 -3.09 6.73
N TYR A 136 -4.62 -1.80 7.08
CA TYR A 136 -5.23 -0.78 6.21
C TYR A 136 -4.54 -0.71 4.85
N GLY A 137 -3.21 -0.78 4.82
CA GLY A 137 -2.43 -0.83 3.58
C GLY A 137 -2.77 -2.05 2.72
N SER A 138 -2.85 -3.24 3.32
CA SER A 138 -3.17 -4.48 2.60
C SER A 138 -4.60 -4.50 2.05
N ALA A 139 -5.56 -3.99 2.82
CA ALA A 139 -6.95 -3.84 2.40
C ALA A 139 -7.10 -2.84 1.25
N LEU A 140 -6.40 -1.71 1.28
CA LEU A 140 -6.44 -0.70 0.22
C LEU A 140 -5.77 -1.18 -1.06
N PHE A 141 -4.65 -1.90 -0.98
CA PHE A 141 -4.01 -2.53 -2.14
C PHE A 141 -4.94 -3.56 -2.79
N LEU A 142 -5.56 -4.43 -1.98
CA LEU A 142 -6.51 -5.41 -2.45
C LEU A 142 -7.71 -4.77 -3.14
N THR A 143 -8.26 -3.70 -2.55
CA THR A 143 -9.38 -2.95 -3.12
C THR A 143 -9.01 -2.32 -4.46
N ALA A 144 -7.84 -1.67 -4.55
CA ALA A 144 -7.33 -1.11 -5.79
C ALA A 144 -7.12 -2.18 -6.87
N MET A 145 -6.61 -3.36 -6.48
CA MET A 145 -6.42 -4.51 -7.37
C MET A 145 -7.76 -5.03 -7.92
N ILE A 146 -8.78 -5.16 -7.08
CA ILE A 146 -10.13 -5.58 -7.49
C ILE A 146 -10.72 -4.58 -8.49
N VAL A 147 -10.64 -3.28 -8.20
CA VAL A 147 -11.13 -2.24 -9.11
C VAL A 147 -10.39 -2.28 -10.45
N ALA A 148 -9.07 -2.43 -10.44
CA ALA A 148 -8.26 -2.56 -11.65
C ALA A 148 -8.61 -3.84 -12.45
N PHE A 149 -8.91 -4.95 -11.77
CA PHE A 149 -9.32 -6.20 -12.40
C PHE A 149 -10.68 -6.06 -13.10
N ILE A 150 -11.66 -5.45 -12.44
CA ILE A 150 -12.98 -5.14 -13.01
C ILE A 150 -12.86 -4.19 -14.21
N LEU A 151 -11.91 -3.26 -14.17
CA LEU A 151 -11.64 -2.35 -15.28
C LEU A 151 -11.15 -3.11 -16.51
N LYS A 152 -10.18 -4.02 -16.32
CA LYS A 152 -9.65 -4.87 -17.39
C LYS A 152 -10.70 -5.81 -17.98
N SER A 153 -11.51 -6.48 -17.15
CA SER A 153 -12.50 -7.46 -17.63
C SER A 153 -13.57 -6.81 -18.51
N LYS A 154 -13.98 -5.58 -18.20
CA LYS A 154 -14.97 -4.83 -18.98
C LYS A 154 -14.45 -4.33 -20.33
N VAL A 155 -13.16 -4.01 -20.45
CA VAL A 155 -12.61 -3.57 -21.75
C VAL A 155 -12.61 -4.74 -22.74
N LYS A 156 -12.23 -5.95 -22.29
CA LYS A 156 -12.23 -7.15 -23.13
C LYS A 156 -13.62 -7.52 -23.68
N SER A 157 -14.71 -7.07 -23.05
CA SER A 157 -16.08 -7.31 -23.52
C SER A 157 -16.62 -6.23 -24.47
N GLN A 158 -15.83 -5.20 -24.79
CA GLN A 158 -16.20 -4.15 -25.76
C GLN A 158 -15.42 -4.26 -27.08
N ASP A 159 -14.49 -5.20 -27.16
CA ASP A 159 -13.82 -5.65 -28.38
C ASP A 159 -14.55 -6.91 -28.91
#